data_AF-A0A3M0XYA6-F1
#
_entry.id   AF-A0A3M0XYA6-F1
#
_cell.length_a   1.000
_cell.length_b   1.000
_cell.length_c   1.000
_cell.angle_alpha   90.00
_cell.angle_beta   90.00
_cell.angle_gamma   90.00
#
_symmetry.space_group_name_H-M   'P 1'
#
loop_
_entity.id
_entity.type
_entity.pdbx_description
1 polymer ?
#
loop_
_entity_poly.entity_id
_entity_poly.type
_entity_poly.pdbx_seq_one_letter_code
_entity_poly.pdbx_strand_id
1 'polypeptide(L)'
;SMLYLGYGPLTYKNKKTALSGKCAINCNDSAVLTVSVNSNSPARASEIKKALALINLYGTIGGRSRNGWGSVELTGINDAAKEALGNSSPPFHHWKKAMDIDWPHAIGKDDNGKPLIWQTAPRPRWEDVIKLLAEIKIGLRTQFSFPKVKPPHNNPLERHWLSYPITKHWVRKWGKDARLPNSLRFKIRKTPDGLAGVIFHVPHLPPAEFSPNKNTIFAVWQKVYGYLDGHNQLKRIGA
;
A
#
# COMPACT_ATOMS: atom_id res chain seq x y z
N SER A 1 10.58 0.74 -18.96
CA SER A 1 10.92 2.18 -18.93
C SER A 1 10.55 2.77 -17.57
N MET A 2 11.19 3.85 -17.13
CA MET A 2 10.91 4.56 -15.87
C MET A 2 9.45 5.05 -15.73
N LEU A 3 8.73 5.13 -16.85
CA LEU A 3 7.31 5.52 -16.95
C LEU A 3 6.37 4.61 -16.13
N TYR A 4 6.78 3.37 -15.84
CA TYR A 4 5.95 2.39 -15.14
C TYR A 4 6.26 2.28 -13.63
N LEU A 5 7.25 3.02 -13.13
CA LEU A 5 7.78 2.89 -11.76
C LEU A 5 6.95 3.59 -10.68
N GLY A 6 5.75 4.10 -11.02
CA GLY A 6 4.92 4.82 -10.06
C GLY A 6 5.64 6.01 -9.41
N TYR A 7 6.71 6.51 -10.05
CA TYR A 7 7.52 7.61 -9.59
C TYR A 7 6.63 8.79 -9.19
N GLY A 8 7.13 9.60 -8.26
CA GLY A 8 6.63 10.93 -7.94
C GLY A 8 6.60 11.85 -9.17
N PRO A 9 6.78 13.17 -9.05
CA PRO A 9 6.71 14.04 -10.22
C PRO A 9 7.73 13.56 -11.26
N LEU A 10 7.26 13.10 -12.42
CA LEU A 10 8.09 12.69 -13.55
C LEU A 10 8.11 13.83 -14.55
N THR A 11 9.28 14.10 -15.11
CA THR A 11 9.42 14.96 -16.29
C THR A 11 9.60 14.09 -17.52
N TYR A 12 9.02 14.53 -18.63
CA TYR A 12 9.21 13.90 -19.93
C TYR A 12 10.01 14.85 -20.80
N LYS A 13 11.27 14.50 -21.10
CA LYS A 13 12.17 15.32 -21.93
C LYS A 13 12.90 14.40 -22.92
N ASN A 14 12.97 14.79 -24.18
CA ASN A 14 13.71 14.07 -25.25
C ASN A 14 13.33 12.58 -25.39
N LYS A 15 12.03 12.25 -25.38
CA LYS A 15 11.50 10.86 -25.42
C LYS A 15 11.99 9.96 -24.28
N LYS A 16 12.57 10.53 -23.22
CA LYS A 16 12.98 9.84 -22.00
C LYS A 16 12.19 10.37 -20.81
N THR A 17 11.76 9.47 -19.95
CA THR A 17 11.13 9.80 -18.67
C THR A 17 12.22 9.93 -17.62
N ALA A 18 12.27 11.05 -16.92
CA ALA A 18 13.20 11.28 -15.80
C ALA A 18 12.42 11.71 -14.56
N LEU A 19 13.00 11.50 -13.38
CA LEU A 19 12.49 12.10 -12.15
C LEU A 19 12.51 13.64 -12.26
N SER A 20 11.45 14.31 -11.78
CA SER A 20 11.46 15.76 -11.60
C SER A 20 12.44 16.11 -10.49
N GLY A 21 13.41 16.97 -10.78
CA GLY A 21 14.45 17.38 -9.83
C GLY A 21 13.98 18.30 -8.69
N LYS A 22 12.69 18.66 -8.64
CA LYS A 22 12.11 19.45 -7.53
C LYS A 22 11.21 18.58 -6.67
N CYS A 23 11.79 17.87 -5.71
CA CYS A 23 11.04 17.25 -4.61
C CYS A 23 10.98 18.25 -3.45
N ALA A 24 9.81 18.39 -2.81
CA ALA A 24 9.66 19.24 -1.62
C ALA A 24 10.39 18.66 -0.40
N ILE A 25 10.54 17.33 -0.35
CA ILE A 25 11.24 16.57 0.68
C ILE A 25 12.04 15.48 -0.03
N ASN A 26 13.34 15.40 0.21
CA ASN A 26 14.25 14.40 -0.35
C ASN A 26 14.38 13.17 0.55
N CYS A 27 15.02 12.12 0.03
CA CYS A 27 15.37 10.96 0.85
C CYS A 27 16.35 11.40 1.95
N ASN A 28 16.16 10.88 3.17
CA ASN A 28 16.91 11.20 4.39
C ASN A 28 16.66 12.60 4.97
N ASP A 29 15.82 13.44 4.36
CA ASP A 29 15.30 14.61 5.05
C ASP A 29 14.52 14.17 6.29
N SER A 30 14.67 14.92 7.38
CA SER A 30 14.06 14.60 8.67
C SER A 30 13.38 15.82 9.28
N ALA A 31 12.34 15.58 10.07
CA ALA A 31 11.66 16.58 10.87
C ALA A 31 11.33 16.01 12.26
N VAL A 32 11.19 16.89 13.26
CA VAL A 32 10.84 16.48 14.63
C VAL A 32 9.32 16.51 14.79
N LEU A 33 8.75 15.41 15.28
CA LEU A 33 7.36 15.31 15.69
C LEU A 33 7.28 15.26 17.22
N THR A 34 6.75 16.31 17.84
CA THR A 34 6.48 16.36 19.29
C THR A 34 5.02 16.02 19.55
N VAL A 35 4.77 15.00 20.37
CA VAL A 35 3.41 14.60 20.76
C VAL A 35 3.27 14.70 22.27
N SER A 36 2.40 15.59 22.73
CA SER A 36 2.05 15.73 24.13
C SER A 36 0.70 15.06 24.41
N VAL A 37 0.64 14.28 25.48
CA VAL A 37 -0.59 13.60 25.92
C VAL A 37 -0.87 14.05 27.34
N ASN A 38 -2.13 14.34 27.65
CA ASN A 38 -2.54 14.64 29.01
C ASN A 38 -2.24 13.43 29.91
N SER A 39 -1.48 13.66 30.99
CA SER A 39 -1.08 12.64 31.96
C SER A 39 -2.26 11.94 32.63
N ASN A 40 -3.43 12.60 32.66
CA ASN A 40 -4.66 12.06 33.25
C ASN A 40 -5.39 11.07 32.33
N SER A 41 -4.81 10.71 31.17
CA SER A 41 -5.38 9.72 30.25
C SER A 41 -4.36 8.66 29.80
N PRO A 42 -3.99 7.71 30.69
CA PRO A 42 -3.04 6.64 30.36
C PRO A 42 -3.44 5.79 29.16
N ALA A 43 -4.74 5.50 29.00
CA ALA A 43 -5.27 4.78 27.84
C ALA A 43 -4.94 5.51 26.52
N ARG A 44 -5.08 6.84 26.51
CA ARG A 44 -4.80 7.66 25.31
C ARG A 44 -3.32 7.67 24.96
N ALA A 45 -2.45 7.68 25.97
CA ALA A 45 -1.00 7.58 25.76
C ALA A 45 -0.64 6.23 25.11
N SER A 46 -1.28 5.14 25.52
CA SER A 46 -1.10 3.83 24.91
C SER A 46 -1.57 3.78 23.45
N GLU A 47 -2.75 4.32 23.15
CA GLU A 47 -3.27 4.41 21.78
C GLU A 47 -2.35 5.21 20.84
N ILE A 48 -1.82 6.33 21.33
CA ILE A 48 -0.88 7.18 20.57
C ILE A 48 0.42 6.42 20.29
N LYS A 49 0.98 5.72 21.29
CA LYS A 49 2.16 4.85 21.09
C LYS A 49 1.90 3.79 20.02
N LYS A 50 0.73 3.13 20.07
CA LYS A 50 0.32 2.16 19.06
C LYS A 50 0.18 2.78 17.67
N ALA A 51 -0.43 3.97 17.58
CA ALA A 51 -0.55 4.70 16.31
C ALA A 51 0.81 5.04 15.71
N LEU A 52 1.75 5.55 16.53
CA LEU A 52 3.13 5.81 16.12
C LEU A 52 3.81 4.52 15.65
N ALA A 53 3.56 3.40 16.34
CA ALA A 53 4.10 2.11 15.92
C ALA A 53 3.61 1.69 14.54
N LEU A 54 2.32 1.84 14.28
CA LEU A 54 1.72 1.54 12.97
C LEU A 54 2.19 2.50 11.88
N ILE A 55 2.42 3.77 12.20
CA ILE A 55 3.03 4.73 11.25
C ILE A 55 4.44 4.28 10.89
N ASN A 56 5.25 3.88 11.88
CA ASN A 56 6.59 3.38 11.62
C ASN A 56 6.58 2.12 10.73
N LEU A 57 5.69 1.16 11.02
CA LEU A 57 5.63 -0.11 10.28
C LEU A 57 4.94 -0.01 8.91
N TYR A 58 3.90 0.83 8.78
CA TYR A 58 2.96 0.80 7.65
C TYR A 58 2.59 2.19 7.10
N GLY A 59 3.03 3.27 7.74
CA GLY A 59 2.72 4.66 7.35
C GLY A 59 3.54 5.17 6.17
N THR A 60 2.89 5.91 5.29
CA THR A 60 3.48 6.60 4.13
C THR A 60 2.75 7.94 3.94
N ILE A 61 3.46 8.99 3.54
CA ILE A 61 2.88 10.34 3.39
C ILE A 61 3.02 10.89 1.95
N GLY A 62 2.18 11.86 1.59
CA GLY A 62 2.28 12.58 0.33
C GLY A 62 1.73 11.85 -0.92
N GLY A 63 2.07 12.40 -2.09
CA GLY A 63 1.61 11.89 -3.38
C GLY A 63 2.16 10.50 -3.67
N ARG A 64 1.32 9.62 -4.25
CA ARG A 64 1.68 8.21 -4.57
C ARG A 64 2.09 7.37 -3.36
N SER A 65 1.74 7.78 -2.15
CA SER A 65 2.13 7.12 -0.89
C SER A 65 1.81 5.62 -0.84
N ARG A 66 0.64 5.23 -1.36
CA ARG A 66 0.21 3.82 -1.50
C ARG A 66 1.10 2.95 -2.41
N ASN A 67 2.07 3.53 -3.11
CA ASN A 67 3.06 2.83 -3.94
C ASN A 67 4.47 2.81 -3.30
N GLY A 68 4.61 3.18 -2.02
CA GLY A 68 5.89 3.19 -1.30
C GLY A 68 6.57 4.56 -1.23
N TRP A 69 6.06 5.56 -1.94
CA TRP A 69 6.56 6.94 -1.84
C TRP A 69 6.25 7.56 -0.48
N GLY A 70 7.12 8.44 0.00
CA GLY A 70 6.97 9.04 1.33
C GLY A 70 6.92 8.02 2.46
N SER A 71 7.61 6.88 2.29
CA SER A 71 7.88 5.97 3.40
C SER A 71 8.68 6.71 4.45
N VAL A 72 8.18 6.70 5.69
CA VAL A 72 8.84 7.34 6.83
C VAL A 72 9.34 6.30 7.81
N GLU A 73 10.43 6.63 8.46
CA GLU A 73 10.94 5.96 9.65
C GLU A 73 10.79 6.93 10.81
N LEU A 74 10.29 6.44 11.94
CA LEU A 74 10.28 7.20 13.19
C LEU A 74 11.51 6.79 14.01
N THR A 75 12.43 7.74 14.20
CA THR A 75 13.66 7.58 14.99
C THR A 75 13.53 8.37 16.30
N GLY A 76 14.47 8.16 17.25
CA GLY A 76 14.46 8.90 18.52
C GLY A 76 13.29 8.53 19.45
N ILE A 77 12.64 7.40 19.19
CA ILE A 77 11.60 6.85 20.07
C ILE A 77 12.28 6.26 21.31
N ASN A 78 11.86 6.68 22.51
CA ASN A 78 12.40 6.14 23.76
C ASN A 78 12.14 4.62 23.88
N ASP A 79 12.91 3.93 24.70
CA ASP A 79 12.87 2.46 24.76
C ASP A 79 11.49 1.92 25.14
N ALA A 80 10.71 2.65 25.93
CA ALA A 80 9.31 2.32 26.24
C ALA A 80 8.38 2.33 25.00
N ALA A 81 8.67 3.17 24.01
CA ALA A 81 7.94 3.19 22.76
C ALA A 81 8.57 2.28 21.69
N LYS A 82 9.85 1.90 21.79
CA LYS A 82 10.44 0.75 21.06
C LYS A 82 9.85 -0.59 21.51
N GLU A 83 9.58 -0.74 22.81
CA GLU A 83 8.92 -1.91 23.38
C GLU A 83 7.43 -1.95 22.97
N ALA A 84 6.74 -0.81 23.02
CA ALA A 84 5.40 -0.68 22.47
C ALA A 84 5.37 -0.96 20.95
N LEU A 85 6.40 -0.56 20.20
CA LEU A 85 6.61 -0.86 18.79
C LEU A 85 6.81 -2.36 18.53
N GLY A 86 7.61 -3.04 19.36
CA GLY A 86 7.93 -4.47 19.22
C GLY A 86 6.76 -5.40 19.54
N ASN A 87 5.87 -4.98 20.45
CA ASN A 87 4.69 -5.75 20.86
C ASN A 87 3.38 -5.31 20.19
N SER A 88 3.37 -4.17 19.48
CA SER A 88 2.17 -3.69 18.78
C SER A 88 1.96 -4.44 17.47
N SER A 89 1.18 -5.51 17.53
CA SER A 89 0.59 -6.07 16.32
C SER A 89 -0.42 -5.08 15.72
N PRO A 90 -0.43 -4.91 14.38
CA PRO A 90 -1.51 -4.19 13.73
C PRO A 90 -2.85 -4.87 14.01
N PRO A 91 -3.95 -4.12 14.00
CA PRO A 91 -5.26 -4.74 14.02
C PRO A 91 -5.34 -5.70 12.82
N PHE A 92 -5.68 -6.95 13.11
CA PHE A 92 -5.81 -8.01 12.12
C PHE A 92 -7.25 -8.49 12.06
N HIS A 93 -7.78 -8.65 10.86
CA HIS A 93 -9.05 -9.33 10.63
C HIS A 93 -8.91 -10.34 9.50
N HIS A 94 -9.75 -11.37 9.52
CA HIS A 94 -9.93 -12.20 8.32
C HIS A 94 -10.31 -11.30 7.15
N TRP A 95 -9.64 -11.47 6.01
CA TRP A 95 -9.71 -10.52 4.90
C TRP A 95 -11.12 -10.37 4.30
N LYS A 96 -11.94 -11.43 4.30
CA LYS A 96 -13.33 -11.37 3.84
C LYS A 96 -14.21 -10.61 4.84
N LYS A 97 -14.00 -10.83 6.14
CA LYS A 97 -14.70 -10.11 7.22
C LYS A 97 -14.38 -8.62 7.23
N ALA A 98 -13.14 -8.26 6.94
CA ALA A 98 -12.75 -6.86 6.81
C ALA A 98 -13.48 -6.16 5.63
N MET A 99 -13.93 -6.90 4.61
CA MET A 99 -14.75 -6.36 3.52
C MET A 99 -16.26 -6.29 3.85
N ASP A 100 -16.64 -6.42 5.12
CA ASP A 100 -18.01 -6.11 5.56
C ASP A 100 -18.21 -4.61 5.82
N ILE A 101 -17.12 -3.84 5.94
CA ILE A 101 -17.13 -2.38 6.11
C ILE A 101 -16.27 -1.69 5.05
N ASP A 102 -16.59 -0.44 4.73
CA ASP A 102 -16.03 0.32 3.61
C ASP A 102 -14.84 1.22 3.95
N TRP A 103 -14.33 1.13 5.18
CA TRP A 103 -13.19 1.92 5.64
C TRP A 103 -11.98 1.04 6.05
N PRO A 104 -10.74 1.52 5.83
CA PRO A 104 -9.53 0.77 6.14
C PRO A 104 -9.26 0.73 7.65
N HIS A 105 -9.40 -0.45 8.25
CA HIS A 105 -9.37 -0.62 9.71
C HIS A 105 -8.39 -1.70 10.21
N ALA A 106 -8.00 -2.63 9.34
CA ALA A 106 -7.11 -3.74 9.70
C ALA A 106 -6.30 -4.26 8.52
N ILE A 107 -5.15 -4.87 8.84
CA ILE A 107 -4.44 -5.71 7.89
C ILE A 107 -5.17 -7.04 7.81
N GLY A 108 -5.35 -7.54 6.58
CA GLY A 108 -6.04 -8.80 6.38
C GLY A 108 -5.19 -10.00 6.80
N LYS A 109 -5.85 -11.06 7.27
CA LYS A 109 -5.32 -12.41 7.40
C LYS A 109 -6.00 -13.30 6.37
N ASP A 110 -5.27 -14.25 5.81
CA ASP A 110 -5.84 -15.27 4.94
C ASP A 110 -6.68 -16.30 5.72
N ASP A 111 -7.19 -17.30 5.00
CA ASP A 111 -8.03 -18.36 5.54
C ASP A 111 -7.26 -19.28 6.53
N ASN A 112 -5.93 -19.23 6.54
CA ASN A 112 -5.05 -19.94 7.49
C ASN A 112 -4.58 -19.05 8.66
N GLY A 113 -5.09 -17.82 8.76
CA GLY A 113 -4.71 -16.86 9.80
C GLY A 113 -3.37 -16.16 9.57
N LYS A 114 -2.69 -16.37 8.42
CA LYS A 114 -1.42 -15.71 8.11
C LYS A 114 -1.67 -14.27 7.65
N PRO A 115 -0.96 -13.27 8.20
CA PRO A 115 -1.05 -11.88 7.75
C PRO A 115 -0.81 -11.74 6.25
N LEU A 116 -1.59 -10.89 5.58
CA LEU A 116 -1.41 -10.51 4.19
C LEU A 116 -0.35 -9.41 4.09
N ILE A 117 0.88 -9.80 4.44
CA ILE A 117 2.08 -8.97 4.45
C ILE A 117 3.19 -9.75 3.74
N TRP A 118 3.82 -9.11 2.77
CA TRP A 118 4.95 -9.64 2.00
C TRP A 118 6.13 -8.69 2.06
N GLN A 119 7.33 -9.24 2.05
CA GLN A 119 8.57 -8.47 2.11
C GLN A 119 9.57 -8.97 1.06
N THR A 120 10.30 -8.03 0.45
CA THR A 120 11.42 -8.34 -0.44
C THR A 120 12.69 -8.63 0.33
N ALA A 121 13.68 -9.24 -0.31
CA ALA A 121 15.05 -9.19 0.21
C ALA A 121 15.52 -7.72 0.35
N PRO A 122 16.39 -7.42 1.33
CA PRO A 122 16.94 -6.09 1.52
C PRO A 122 17.87 -5.69 0.36
N ARG A 123 17.91 -4.40 0.06
CA ARG A 123 18.74 -3.78 -0.98
C ARG A 123 19.39 -2.50 -0.45
N PRO A 124 20.59 -2.12 -0.93
CA PRO A 124 21.31 -0.98 -0.38
C PRO A 124 20.68 0.37 -0.74
N ARG A 125 19.99 0.46 -1.88
CA ARG A 125 19.44 1.73 -2.39
C ARG A 125 17.92 1.68 -2.49
N TRP A 126 17.26 2.75 -2.07
CA TRP A 126 15.79 2.84 -2.07
C TRP A 126 15.22 2.78 -3.49
N GLU A 127 15.96 3.28 -4.48
CA GLU A 127 15.59 3.26 -5.89
C GLU A 127 15.40 1.83 -6.40
N ASP A 128 16.28 0.92 -5.97
CA ASP A 128 16.21 -0.49 -6.36
C ASP A 128 15.00 -1.18 -5.73
N VAL A 129 14.65 -0.78 -4.50
CA VAL A 129 13.44 -1.27 -3.81
C VAL A 129 12.17 -0.77 -4.50
N ILE A 130 12.06 0.55 -4.76
CA ILE A 130 10.90 1.12 -5.46
C ILE A 130 10.75 0.53 -6.86
N LYS A 131 11.87 0.33 -7.56
CA LYS A 131 11.87 -0.31 -8.88
C LYS A 131 11.26 -1.70 -8.81
N LEU A 132 11.73 -2.52 -7.87
CA LEU A 132 11.21 -3.87 -7.65
C LEU A 132 9.72 -3.86 -7.28
N LEU A 133 9.30 -3.00 -6.35
CA LEU A 133 7.89 -2.90 -5.95
C LEU A 133 6.99 -2.51 -7.12
N ALA A 134 7.46 -1.64 -8.01
CA ALA A 134 6.72 -1.27 -9.20
C ALA A 134 6.67 -2.41 -10.23
N GLU A 135 7.76 -3.13 -10.44
CA GLU A 135 7.80 -4.33 -11.30
C GLU A 135 6.81 -5.40 -10.81
N ILE A 136 6.80 -5.68 -9.50
CA ILE A 136 5.82 -6.57 -8.87
C ILE A 136 4.40 -6.07 -9.12
N LYS A 137 4.13 -4.78 -8.92
CA LYS A 137 2.81 -4.19 -9.14
C LYS A 137 2.38 -4.24 -10.62
N ILE A 138 3.32 -4.10 -11.56
CA ILE A 138 3.08 -4.26 -12.99
C ILE A 138 2.68 -5.70 -13.30
N GLY A 139 3.47 -6.68 -12.85
CA GLY A 139 3.18 -8.09 -13.05
C GLY A 139 1.83 -8.51 -12.45
N LEU A 140 1.47 -7.93 -11.30
CA LEU A 140 0.16 -8.11 -10.67
C LEU A 140 -0.96 -7.57 -11.57
N ARG A 141 -0.89 -6.30 -12.01
CA ARG A 141 -1.96 -5.70 -12.82
C ARG A 141 -2.11 -6.35 -14.21
N THR A 142 -1.05 -6.96 -14.74
CA THR A 142 -1.10 -7.66 -16.04
C THR A 142 -1.87 -8.99 -15.96
N GLN A 143 -2.03 -9.57 -14.76
CA GLN A 143 -2.93 -10.70 -14.53
C GLN A 143 -4.40 -10.36 -14.87
N PHE A 144 -4.75 -9.07 -14.88
CA PHE A 144 -6.11 -8.57 -15.08
C PHE A 144 -6.18 -7.80 -16.40
N SER A 145 -6.05 -8.54 -17.50
CA SER A 145 -6.07 -7.95 -18.84
C SER A 145 -7.47 -7.48 -19.22
N PHE A 146 -7.53 -6.34 -19.90
CA PHE A 146 -8.81 -5.87 -20.45
C PHE A 146 -9.16 -6.64 -21.72
N PRO A 147 -10.45 -6.96 -21.93
CA PRO A 147 -10.90 -7.49 -23.20
C PRO A 147 -10.69 -6.47 -24.33
N LYS A 148 -10.63 -6.96 -25.57
CA LYS A 148 -10.48 -6.14 -26.80
C LYS A 148 -11.79 -5.42 -27.16
N VAL A 149 -12.37 -4.70 -26.21
CA VAL A 149 -13.58 -3.89 -26.38
C VAL A 149 -13.27 -2.43 -26.11
N LYS A 150 -13.86 -1.54 -26.91
CA LYS A 150 -13.62 -0.10 -26.80
C LYS A 150 -14.30 0.45 -25.53
N PRO A 151 -13.57 1.17 -24.66
CA PRO A 151 -14.17 1.86 -23.51
C PRO A 151 -15.13 2.99 -23.92
N PRO A 152 -16.10 3.40 -23.08
CA PRO A 152 -16.32 2.95 -21.70
C PRO A 152 -16.85 1.52 -21.58
N HIS A 153 -16.43 0.83 -20.53
CA HIS A 153 -16.97 -0.48 -20.17
C HIS A 153 -18.35 -0.33 -19.52
N ASN A 154 -19.33 -1.13 -19.93
CA ASN A 154 -20.68 -1.06 -19.37
C ASN A 154 -20.71 -1.51 -17.89
N ASN A 155 -19.87 -2.48 -17.53
CA ASN A 155 -19.74 -3.04 -16.20
C ASN A 155 -18.27 -2.98 -15.73
N PRO A 156 -18.02 -2.93 -14.41
CA PRO A 156 -16.67 -3.00 -13.87
C PRO A 156 -16.05 -4.37 -14.13
N LEU A 157 -14.93 -4.36 -14.86
CA LEU A 157 -14.04 -5.51 -15.02
C LEU A 157 -13.08 -5.65 -13.84
N GLU A 158 -12.52 -6.86 -13.65
CA GLU A 158 -11.67 -7.24 -12.51
C GLU A 158 -10.64 -6.20 -12.10
N ARG A 159 -9.88 -5.67 -13.08
CA ARG A 159 -8.80 -4.71 -12.81
C ARG A 159 -9.27 -3.41 -12.18
N HIS A 160 -10.52 -2.98 -12.42
CA HIS A 160 -11.05 -1.76 -11.83
C HIS A 160 -11.20 -1.88 -10.31
N TRP A 161 -11.39 -3.08 -9.77
CA TRP A 161 -11.48 -3.32 -8.33
C TRP A 161 -10.14 -3.20 -7.59
N LEU A 162 -9.01 -3.15 -8.32
CA LEU A 162 -7.70 -2.88 -7.74
C LEU A 162 -7.46 -1.38 -7.52
N SER A 163 -8.01 -0.54 -8.39
CA SER A 163 -7.94 0.93 -8.30
C SER A 163 -8.71 1.58 -9.44
N TYR A 164 -9.25 2.77 -9.20
CA TYR A 164 -9.96 3.56 -10.20
C TYR A 164 -9.66 5.07 -10.04
N PRO A 165 -9.53 5.85 -11.13
CA PRO A 165 -9.70 5.49 -12.55
C PRO A 165 -8.49 4.75 -13.13
N ILE A 166 -8.73 4.04 -14.24
CA ILE A 166 -7.67 3.45 -15.06
C ILE A 166 -7.63 4.21 -16.39
N THR A 167 -6.44 4.66 -16.78
CA THR A 167 -6.22 5.42 -18.02
C THR A 167 -6.84 4.70 -19.20
N LYS A 168 -7.72 5.42 -19.92
CA LYS A 168 -8.49 4.94 -21.08
C LYS A 168 -9.49 3.81 -20.80
N HIS A 169 -9.60 3.27 -19.59
CA HIS A 169 -10.54 2.19 -19.24
C HIS A 169 -11.44 2.65 -18.09
N TRP A 170 -12.42 3.50 -18.40
CA TRP A 170 -13.41 3.95 -17.43
C TRP A 170 -14.70 3.13 -17.55
N VAL A 171 -15.42 3.01 -16.43
CA VAL A 171 -16.70 2.31 -16.33
C VAL A 171 -17.81 3.34 -16.54
N ARG A 172 -18.75 3.06 -17.44
CA ARG A 172 -19.81 4.00 -17.83
C ARG A 172 -20.59 4.51 -16.62
N LYS A 173 -21.01 3.59 -15.74
CA LYS A 173 -21.78 3.89 -14.52
C LYS A 173 -21.01 4.71 -13.49
N TRP A 174 -19.68 4.59 -13.44
CA TRP A 174 -18.86 5.32 -12.46
C TRP A 174 -18.35 6.67 -12.99
N GLY A 175 -18.45 6.93 -14.29
CA GLY A 175 -17.90 8.13 -14.91
C GLY A 175 -16.37 8.19 -14.82
N LYS A 176 -15.76 9.31 -15.22
CA LYS A 176 -14.30 9.48 -15.21
C LYS A 176 -13.75 9.95 -13.85
N ASP A 177 -14.63 10.45 -12.99
CA ASP A 177 -14.25 11.19 -11.79
C ASP A 177 -14.37 10.39 -10.49
N ALA A 178 -15.07 9.25 -10.50
CA ALA A 178 -15.04 8.34 -9.37
C ALA A 178 -13.60 7.93 -9.02
N ARG A 179 -13.35 7.68 -7.74
CA ARG A 179 -12.03 7.31 -7.20
C ARG A 179 -12.16 6.11 -6.30
N LEU A 180 -11.60 4.97 -6.73
CA LEU A 180 -11.46 3.79 -5.88
C LEU A 180 -10.00 3.67 -5.49
N PRO A 181 -9.64 3.96 -4.23
CA PRO A 181 -8.27 3.80 -3.79
C PRO A 181 -7.83 2.34 -3.80
N ASN A 182 -6.59 2.07 -4.19
CA ASN A 182 -6.00 0.74 -4.01
C ASN A 182 -5.85 0.43 -2.52
N SER A 183 -6.38 -0.71 -2.08
CA SER A 183 -6.29 -1.22 -0.70
C SER A 183 -5.04 -2.05 -0.44
N LEU A 184 -4.32 -2.45 -1.50
CA LEU A 184 -2.94 -2.98 -1.42
C LEU A 184 -1.98 -1.80 -1.34
N ARG A 185 -1.19 -1.77 -0.27
CA ARG A 185 -0.27 -0.69 0.06
C ARG A 185 1.16 -1.21 0.02
N PHE A 186 2.06 -0.27 -0.23
CA PHE A 186 3.47 -0.52 -0.43
C PHE A 186 4.25 0.45 0.46
N LYS A 187 5.35 -0.01 1.03
CA LYS A 187 6.23 0.79 1.89
C LYS A 187 7.68 0.29 1.75
N ILE A 188 8.65 1.17 1.95
CA ILE A 188 10.04 0.80 2.20
C ILE A 188 10.29 0.83 3.71
N ARG A 189 10.94 -0.20 4.24
CA ARG A 189 11.39 -0.27 5.63
C ARG A 189 12.91 -0.41 5.68
N LYS A 190 13.56 0.23 6.66
CA LYS A 190 14.94 -0.11 7.02
C LYS A 190 14.94 -1.44 7.76
N THR A 191 15.99 -2.21 7.51
CA THR A 191 16.32 -3.49 8.13
C THR A 191 17.81 -3.47 8.49
N PRO A 192 18.30 -4.38 9.35
CA PRO A 192 19.73 -4.46 9.64
C PRO A 192 20.62 -4.60 8.39
N ASP A 193 20.10 -5.29 7.37
CA ASP A 193 20.84 -5.63 6.14
C ASP A 193 20.60 -4.64 4.98
N GLY A 194 19.86 -3.55 5.21
CA GLY A 194 19.54 -2.55 4.19
C GLY A 194 18.05 -2.21 4.11
N LEU A 195 17.56 -1.89 2.91
CA LEU A 195 16.18 -1.44 2.68
C LEU A 195 15.32 -2.55 2.08
N ALA A 196 14.20 -2.88 2.71
CA ALA A 196 13.27 -3.88 2.22
C ALA A 196 11.96 -3.23 1.75
N GLY A 197 11.43 -3.74 0.64
CA GLY A 197 10.11 -3.39 0.15
C GLY A 197 9.06 -4.24 0.84
N VAL A 198 7.98 -3.61 1.27
CA VAL A 198 6.89 -4.24 2.01
C VAL A 198 5.59 -3.97 1.29
N ILE A 199 4.83 -5.05 1.09
CA ILE A 199 3.50 -5.03 0.49
C ILE A 199 2.53 -5.54 1.54
N PHE A 200 1.43 -4.86 1.77
CA PHE A 200 0.44 -5.28 2.76
C PHE A 200 -0.96 -4.93 2.29
N HIS A 201 -1.92 -5.79 2.61
CA HIS A 201 -3.31 -5.57 2.25
C HIS A 201 -4.12 -5.07 3.43
N VAL A 202 -4.82 -3.96 3.21
CA VAL A 202 -5.78 -3.39 4.18
C VAL A 202 -7.17 -3.57 3.58
N PRO A 203 -7.75 -4.78 3.61
CA PRO A 203 -9.04 -5.08 2.99
C PRO A 203 -10.16 -4.22 3.59
N HIS A 204 -11.00 -3.70 2.72
CA HIS A 204 -12.25 -3.02 3.02
C HIS A 204 -13.12 -3.05 1.77
N LEU A 205 -14.43 -2.96 1.94
CA LEU A 205 -15.38 -2.92 0.85
C LEU A 205 -15.21 -1.61 0.06
N PRO A 206 -15.25 -1.63 -1.29
CA PRO A 206 -15.43 -0.41 -2.05
C PRO A 206 -16.70 0.33 -1.60
N PRO A 207 -16.71 1.66 -1.58
CA PRO A 207 -17.89 2.44 -1.21
C PRO A 207 -19.14 2.09 -2.04
N ALA A 208 -20.32 2.34 -1.47
CA ALA A 208 -21.60 1.94 -2.06
C ALA A 208 -21.83 2.52 -3.47
N GLU A 209 -21.25 3.68 -3.80
CA GLU A 209 -21.35 4.31 -5.12
C GLU A 209 -20.73 3.44 -6.23
N PHE A 210 -19.83 2.53 -5.89
CA PHE A 210 -19.26 1.56 -6.82
C PHE A 210 -20.16 0.34 -7.05
N SER A 211 -21.24 0.17 -6.28
CA SER A 211 -22.10 -1.01 -6.27
C SER A 211 -21.30 -2.32 -6.16
N PRO A 212 -20.51 -2.50 -5.08
CA PRO A 212 -19.55 -3.59 -4.96
C PRO A 212 -20.22 -4.96 -4.99
N ASN A 213 -19.68 -5.87 -5.82
CA ASN A 213 -20.01 -7.29 -5.77
C ASN A 213 -18.94 -8.03 -4.97
N LYS A 214 -19.27 -8.47 -3.74
CA LYS A 214 -18.32 -9.15 -2.84
C LYS A 214 -17.67 -10.38 -3.48
N ASN A 215 -18.43 -11.22 -4.17
CA ASN A 215 -17.89 -12.44 -4.79
C ASN A 215 -16.85 -12.12 -5.88
N THR A 216 -17.14 -11.14 -6.74
CA THR A 216 -16.17 -10.68 -7.74
C THR A 216 -14.92 -10.09 -7.09
N ILE A 217 -15.09 -9.25 -6.06
CA ILE A 217 -13.98 -8.64 -5.33
C ILE A 217 -13.13 -9.70 -4.63
N PHE A 218 -13.76 -10.71 -4.02
CA PHE A 218 -13.07 -11.83 -3.41
C PHE A 218 -12.22 -12.61 -4.41
N ALA A 219 -12.79 -12.94 -5.58
CA ALA A 219 -12.05 -13.63 -6.63
C ALA A 219 -10.83 -12.81 -7.12
N VAL A 220 -11.00 -11.49 -7.29
CA VAL A 220 -9.90 -10.58 -7.65
C VAL A 220 -8.79 -10.61 -6.61
N TRP A 221 -9.13 -10.49 -5.32
CA TRP A 221 -8.13 -10.46 -4.26
C TRP A 221 -7.46 -11.81 -4.03
N GLN A 222 -8.18 -12.94 -4.18
CA GLN A 222 -7.57 -14.26 -4.16
C GLN A 222 -6.51 -14.41 -5.27
N LYS A 223 -6.79 -13.93 -6.48
CA LYS A 223 -5.81 -13.92 -7.58
C LYS A 223 -4.60 -13.04 -7.26
N VAL A 224 -4.81 -11.89 -6.61
CA VAL A 224 -3.72 -11.04 -6.11
C VAL A 224 -2.86 -11.78 -5.08
N TYR A 225 -3.46 -12.42 -4.10
CA TYR A 225 -2.72 -13.13 -3.05
C TYR A 225 -1.91 -14.29 -3.65
N GLY A 226 -2.51 -15.09 -4.53
CA GLY A 226 -1.79 -16.17 -5.22
C GLY A 226 -0.59 -15.66 -6.02
N TYR A 227 -0.73 -14.52 -6.71
CA TYR A 227 0.39 -13.88 -7.40
C TYR A 227 1.51 -13.46 -6.45
N LEU A 228 1.18 -12.84 -5.30
CA LEU A 228 2.17 -12.36 -4.34
C LEU A 228 2.84 -13.52 -3.59
N ASP A 229 2.09 -14.55 -3.20
CA ASP A 229 2.59 -15.76 -2.54
C ASP A 229 3.52 -16.57 -3.46
N GLY A 230 3.23 -16.60 -4.77
CA GLY A 230 4.05 -17.29 -5.77
C GLY A 230 5.24 -16.48 -6.31
N HIS A 231 5.41 -15.23 -5.89
CA HIS A 231 6.45 -14.35 -6.44
C HIS A 231 7.82 -14.63 -5.79
N ASN A 232 8.81 -15.05 -6.58
CA ASN A 232 10.14 -15.47 -6.10
C ASN A 232 10.95 -14.41 -5.32
N GLN A 233 10.68 -13.13 -5.52
CA GLN A 233 11.30 -12.02 -4.78
C GLN A 233 10.56 -11.65 -3.47
N LEU A 234 9.47 -12.33 -3.12
CA LEU A 234 8.65 -12.03 -1.95
C LEU A 234 8.64 -13.18 -0.95
N LYS A 235 8.58 -12.82 0.33
CA LYS A 235 8.33 -13.75 1.44
C LYS A 235 7.16 -13.24 2.26
N ARG A 236 6.24 -14.14 2.63
CA ARG A 236 5.18 -13.86 3.61
C ARG A 236 5.84 -13.62 4.97
N ILE A 237 5.46 -12.57 5.69
CA ILE A 237 6.01 -12.24 7.01
C ILE A 237 4.91 -12.02 8.05
N GLY A 238 5.31 -12.00 9.33
CA GLY A 238 4.47 -11.55 10.43
C GLY A 238 4.24 -10.04 10.44
N ALA A 239 3.76 -9.54 11.59
CA ALA A 239 3.59 -8.11 11.87
C ALA A 239 4.93 -7.34 11.79
#